data_AF-A0A3B1B4C8-F1
#
_entry.id   AF-A0A3B1B4C8-F1
#
_cell.length_a   1.000
_cell.length_b   1.000
_cell.length_c   1.000
_cell.angle_alpha   90.00
_cell.angle_beta   90.00
_cell.angle_gamma   90.00
#
_symmetry.space_group_name_H-M   'P 1'
#
loop_
_entity.id
_entity.type
_entity.pdbx_description
1 polymer ?
#
loop_
_entity_poly.entity_id
_entity_poly.type
_entity_poly.pdbx_seq_one_letter_code
_entity_poly.pdbx_strand_id
1 'polypeptide(L)' 'DVTHQDIAMELGSVREVVSRQLKVFERQELIKLGRGNIKILDRDGLQAAVD' A
#
# COMPACT_ATOMS: atom_id res chain seq x y z
N ASP A 1 -8.58 12.92 0.49
CA ASP A 1 -9.14 11.57 0.64
C ASP A 1 -8.56 10.73 -0.49
N VAL A 2 -7.60 9.84 -0.21
CA VAL A 2 -6.95 9.04 -1.26
C VAL A 2 -7.65 7.69 -1.29
N THR A 3 -8.37 7.44 -2.38
CA THR A 3 -9.05 6.16 -2.58
C THR A 3 -8.07 5.13 -3.13
N HIS A 4 -8.40 3.84 -2.98
CA HIS A 4 -7.57 2.77 -3.55
C HIS A 4 -7.52 2.84 -5.10
N GLN A 5 -8.45 3.58 -5.71
CA GLN A 5 -8.51 3.82 -7.14
C GLN A 5 -7.51 4.90 -7.60
N ASP A 6 -7.26 5.94 -6.80
CA ASP A 6 -6.21 6.93 -7.03
C ASP A 6 -4.81 6.29 -7.05
N ILE A 7 -4.52 5.46 -6.05
CA ILE A 7 -3.23 4.77 -5.93
C ILE A 7 -3.01 3.82 -7.11
N ALA A 8 -4.07 3.14 -7.58
CA ALA A 8 -4.01 2.26 -8.74
C ALA A 8 -3.74 3.01 -10.04
N MET A 9 -4.34 4.20 -10.21
CA MET A 9 -4.13 5.05 -11.39
C MET A 9 -2.70 5.62 -11.45
N GLU A 10 -2.17 6.12 -10.32
CA GLU A 10 -0.80 6.65 -10.25
C GLU A 10 0.29 5.59 -10.44
N LEU A 11 0.04 4.34 -10.03
CA LEU A 11 0.97 3.23 -10.21
C LEU A 11 0.83 2.53 -11.58
N GLY A 12 -0.09 2.98 -12.45
CA GLY A 12 -0.32 2.39 -13.77
C GLY A 12 -0.73 0.90 -13.71
N SER A 13 -1.45 0.51 -12.65
CA SER A 13 -1.68 -0.90 -12.32
C SER A 13 -3.13 -1.15 -11.89
N VAL A 14 -3.57 -2.42 -11.92
CA VAL A 14 -4.96 -2.79 -11.61
C VAL A 14 -5.20 -2.67 -10.10
N ARG A 15 -6.34 -2.09 -9.67
CA ARG A 15 -6.72 -1.91 -8.25
C ARG A 15 -6.55 -3.17 -7.42
N GLU A 16 -6.79 -4.33 -8.03
CA GLU A 16 -6.67 -5.63 -7.37
C GLU A 16 -5.23 -5.99 -7.02
N VAL A 17 -4.27 -5.70 -7.91
CA VAL A 17 -2.83 -5.94 -7.67
C VAL A 17 -2.33 -5.05 -6.55
N VAL A 18 -2.67 -3.75 -6.60
CA VAL A 18 -2.29 -2.79 -5.56
C VAL A 18 -2.91 -3.16 -4.22
N SER A 19 -4.19 -3.53 -4.17
CA SER A 19 -4.85 -3.97 -2.93
C SER A 19 -4.20 -5.23 -2.35
N ARG A 20 -3.78 -6.17 -3.20
CA ARG A 20 -3.10 -7.39 -2.78
C ARG A 20 -1.71 -7.09 -2.23
N GLN A 21 -0.97 -6.17 -2.85
CA GLN A 21 0.34 -5.75 -2.37
C GLN A 21 0.25 -4.98 -1.04
N LEU A 22 -0.71 -4.06 -0.92
CA LEU A 22 -0.98 -3.33 0.32
C LEU A 22 -1.34 -4.29 1.48
N LYS A 23 -2.11 -5.34 1.20
CA LYS A 23 -2.40 -6.42 2.18
C LYS A 23 -1.16 -7.22 2.60
N VAL A 24 -0.16 -7.35 1.73
CA VAL A 24 1.12 -8.02 2.06
C VAL A 24 1.93 -7.12 2.99
N PHE A 25 2.07 -5.83 2.66
CA PHE A 25 2.77 -4.87 3.50
C PHE A 25 2.11 -4.68 4.86
N GLU A 26 0.77 -4.74 4.93
CA GLU A 26 0.04 -4.74 6.20
C GLU A 26 0.37 -5.97 7.05
N ARG A 27 0.43 -7.16 6.42
CA ARG A 27 0.81 -8.40 7.12
C ARG A 27 2.25 -8.45 7.58
N GLN A 28 3.13 -7.70 6.92
CA GLN A 28 4.53 -7.53 7.32
C GLN A 28 4.71 -6.41 8.36
N GLU A 29 3.62 -5.84 8.88
CA GLU A 29 3.63 -4.74 9.85
C GLU A 29 4.33 -3.47 9.34
N LEU A 30 4.52 -3.34 8.02
CA LEU A 30 5.14 -2.19 7.36
C LEU A 30 4.16 -1.02 7.23
N ILE A 31 2.89 -1.33 7.02
CA ILE A 31 1.80 -0.34 6.91
C ILE A 31 0.58 -0.79 7.70
N LYS A 32 -0.35 0.14 7.90
CA LYS A 32 -1.68 -0.11 8.44
C LYS A 32 -2.73 0.48 7.51
N LEU A 33 -3.65 -0.35 7.02
CA LEU A 33 -4.74 0.12 6.19
C LEU A 33 -5.93 0.54 7.07
N GLY A 34 -6.52 1.68 6.72
CA GLY A 34 -7.79 2.16 7.24
C GLY A 34 -8.76 2.46 6.09
N ARG A 35 -10.03 2.73 6.40
CA ARG A 35 -10.97 3.17 5.35
C ARG A 35 -10.48 4.49 4.75
N GLY A 36 -10.06 4.46 3.47
CA GLY A 36 -9.57 5.64 2.74
C GLY A 36 -8.21 6.18 3.21
N ASN A 37 -7.46 5.41 4.00
CA ASN A 37 -6.23 5.85 4.66
C ASN A 37 -5.20 4.73 4.64
N ILE A 38 -3.94 5.10 4.39
CA ILE A 38 -2.78 4.23 4.62
C ILE A 38 -1.85 4.93 5.60
N LYS A 39 -1.55 4.26 6.71
CA LYS A 39 -0.55 4.73 7.68
C LYS A 39 0.71 3.91 7.52
N ILE A 40 1.83 4.58 7.26
CA ILE A 40 3.15 3.92 7.21
C ILE A 40 3.59 3.68 8.66
N LEU A 41 3.91 2.43 8.98
CA LEU A 41 4.44 2.02 10.29
C LEU A 41 5.96 1.94 10.24
N ASP A 42 6.50 1.37 9.18
CA ASP A 42 7.94 1.19 9.00
C ASP A 42 8.34 1.56 7.57
N ARG A 43 9.00 2.70 7.43
CA ARG A 43 9.38 3.26 6.12
C ARG A 43 10.63 2.59 5.54
N ASP A 44 11.51 2.11 6.42
CA ASP A 44 12.78 1.47 6.05
C ASP A 44 12.53 0.08 5.48
N GLY A 45 11.71 -0.75 6.15
CA GLY A 45 11.27 -2.04 5.65
C GLY A 45 10.40 -1.93 4.39
N LEU A 46 9.66 -0.83 4.23
CA LEU A 46 8.97 -0.53 2.97
C LEU A 46 9.95 -0.29 1.83
N GLN A 47 11.00 0.51 2.07
CA GLN A 47 12.05 0.80 1.08
C GLN A 47 12.80 -0.48 0.68
N ALA A 48 13.11 -1.35 1.65
CA ALA A 48 13.76 -2.63 1.42
C ALA A 48 12.88 -3.65 0.67
N ALA A 49 11.55 -3.50 0.71
CA ALA A 49 10.61 -4.36 0.00
C ALA A 49 10.37 -3.94 -1.46
N VAL A 50 10.91 -2.81 -1.91
CA VAL A 50 10.83 -2.32 -3.31
C VAL A 50 12.10 -2.62 -4.11
N ASP A 51 13.16 -3.12 -3.46
CA ASP A 51 14.40 -3.55 -4.12
C ASP A 51 14.26 -4.94 -4.75
#